data_AF-A0A0H3TY11-F1
#
_entry.id   AF-A0A0H3TY11-F1
#
_cell.length_a   1.000
_cell.length_b   1.000
_cell.length_c   1.000
_cell.angle_alpha   90.00
_cell.angle_beta   90.00
_cell.angle_gamma   90.00
#
_symmetry.space_group_name_H-M   'P 1'
#
loop_
_entity.id
_entity.type
_entity.pdbx_description
1 polymer ?
#
loop_
_entity_poly.entity_id
_entity_poly.type
_entity_poly.pdbx_seq_one_letter_code
_entity_poly.pdbx_strand_id
1 'polypeptide(L)'
;KKQLPEKNMSQVAATLEKFKIHGLLIVGGFEAYHSCLMLSHARSQYPSLRIPLCVIPCTISNNVPGTSISLGSDTAVNEICAVIDKIKQSATGTKKRVFIVETMGGYCGYLATLSALASGADNAYIFEEQVLMLVIL
;
A
#
# COMPACT_ATOMS: atom_id res chain seq x y z
N LYS A 1 -0.52 -3.21 -16.23
CA LYS A 1 0.66 -2.72 -15.47
C LYS A 1 0.31 -1.34 -14.94
N LYS A 2 0.70 -1.01 -13.70
CA LYS A 2 0.51 0.36 -13.18
C LYS A 2 1.35 1.32 -14.03
N GLN A 3 0.78 2.45 -14.43
CA GLN A 3 1.40 3.40 -15.35
C GLN A 3 1.51 4.77 -14.67
N LEU A 4 2.62 5.44 -14.92
CA LEU A 4 2.89 6.80 -14.46
C LEU A 4 2.67 7.78 -15.62
N PRO A 5 2.28 9.04 -15.34
CA PRO A 5 1.97 10.02 -16.37
C PRO A 5 3.20 10.52 -17.13
N GLU A 6 4.43 10.18 -16.71
CA GLU A 6 5.70 10.69 -17.26
C GLU A 6 5.76 10.71 -18.80
N LYS A 7 5.48 9.56 -19.42
CA LYS A 7 5.61 9.39 -20.88
C LYS A 7 4.49 10.09 -21.66
N ASN A 8 3.36 10.36 -21.00
CA ASN A 8 2.13 10.85 -21.63
C ASN A 8 1.67 12.18 -21.03
N MET A 9 2.56 12.95 -20.39
CA MET A 9 2.21 14.15 -19.64
C MET A 9 1.49 15.19 -20.51
N SER A 10 1.96 15.38 -21.75
CA SER A 10 1.33 16.28 -22.72
C SER A 10 -0.10 15.85 -23.08
N GLN A 11 -0.34 14.55 -23.24
CA GLN A 11 -1.67 14.01 -23.54
C GLN A 11 -2.61 14.16 -22.35
N VAL A 12 -2.12 13.95 -21.12
CA VAL A 12 -2.90 14.17 -19.89
C VAL A 12 -3.30 15.64 -19.77
N ALA A 13 -2.35 16.56 -19.95
CA ALA A 13 -2.61 18.00 -19.91
C ALA A 13 -3.61 18.45 -20.99
N ALA A 14 -3.47 17.95 -22.22
CA ALA A 14 -4.38 18.24 -23.33
C ALA A 14 -5.79 17.68 -23.06
N THR A 15 -5.88 16.52 -22.40
CA THR A 15 -7.16 15.91 -22.03
C THR A 15 -7.89 16.74 -20.97
N LEU A 16 -7.17 17.18 -19.94
CA LEU A 16 -7.76 18.04 -18.89
C LEU A 16 -8.31 19.33 -19.47
N GLU A 17 -7.59 19.95 -20.41
CA GLU A 17 -8.04 21.15 -21.10
C GLU A 17 -9.24 20.88 -22.02
N LYS A 18 -9.17 19.83 -22.85
CA LYS A 18 -10.25 19.43 -23.76
C LYS A 18 -11.57 19.22 -23.05
N PHE A 19 -11.55 18.57 -21.88
CA PHE A 19 -12.74 18.30 -21.08
C PHE A 19 -13.05 19.38 -20.04
N LYS A 20 -12.27 20.47 -19.99
CA LYS A 20 -12.43 21.57 -19.02
C LYS A 20 -12.53 21.07 -17.58
N ILE A 21 -11.59 20.20 -17.20
CA ILE A 21 -11.54 19.61 -15.86
C ILE A 21 -10.91 20.64 -14.91
N HIS A 22 -11.65 21.00 -13.84
CA HIS A 22 -11.24 22.03 -12.88
C HIS A 22 -10.65 21.48 -11.59
N GLY A 23 -10.58 20.16 -11.43
CA GLY A 23 -10.04 19.50 -10.25
C GLY A 23 -9.87 18.01 -10.49
N LEU A 24 -8.91 17.40 -9.80
CA LEU A 24 -8.61 15.97 -9.95
C LEU A 24 -8.45 15.31 -8.59
N LEU A 25 -9.29 14.31 -8.34
CA LEU A 25 -9.21 13.42 -7.19
C LEU A 25 -8.67 12.06 -7.66
N ILE A 26 -7.51 11.66 -7.16
CA ILE A 26 -6.84 10.42 -7.55
C ILE A 26 -6.98 9.43 -6.40
N VAL A 27 -7.65 8.30 -6.64
CA VAL A 27 -7.78 7.22 -5.66
C VAL A 27 -6.79 6.13 -5.98
N GLY A 28 -5.86 5.84 -5.06
CA GLY A 28 -4.89 4.76 -5.28
C GLY A 28 -3.73 4.75 -4.29
N GLY A 29 -2.78 3.85 -4.53
CA GLY A 29 -1.62 3.63 -3.66
C GLY A 29 -0.44 4.55 -3.97
N PHE A 30 0.77 4.02 -3.80
CA PHE A 30 2.01 4.75 -4.01
C PHE A 30 2.13 5.37 -5.41
N GLU A 31 1.65 4.69 -6.45
CA GLU A 31 1.70 5.21 -7.82
C GLU A 31 0.74 6.39 -8.04
N ALA A 32 -0.38 6.45 -7.32
CA ALA A 32 -1.28 7.60 -7.36
C ALA A 32 -0.64 8.81 -6.68
N TYR A 33 -0.01 8.60 -5.52
CA TYR A 33 0.80 9.62 -4.84
C TYR A 33 1.91 10.15 -5.74
N HIS A 34 2.69 9.24 -6.34
CA HIS A 34 3.77 9.61 -7.25
C HIS A 34 3.25 10.36 -8.48
N SER A 35 2.16 9.89 -9.09
CA SER A 35 1.54 10.57 -10.23
C SER A 35 1.08 11.99 -9.88
N CYS A 36 0.49 12.20 -8.71
CA CYS A 36 0.10 13.52 -8.23
C CYS A 36 1.31 14.45 -8.08
N LEU A 37 2.42 13.94 -7.54
CA LEU A 37 3.66 14.71 -7.42
C LEU A 37 4.20 15.12 -8.80
N MET A 38 4.19 14.20 -9.77
CA MET A 38 4.62 14.49 -11.15
C MET A 38 3.74 15.55 -11.81
N LEU A 39 2.42 15.45 -11.65
CA LEU A 39 1.47 16.45 -12.16
C LEU A 39 1.70 17.82 -11.51
N SER A 40 1.96 17.84 -10.19
CA SER A 40 2.26 19.06 -9.45
C SER A 40 3.54 19.74 -9.97
N HIS A 41 4.62 18.99 -10.17
CA HIS A 41 5.87 19.51 -10.73
C HIS A 41 5.72 20.01 -12.18
N ALA A 42 4.84 19.38 -12.97
CA ALA A 42 4.60 19.75 -14.36
C ALA A 42 3.71 21.01 -14.54
N ARG A 43 3.19 21.60 -13.45
CA ARG A 43 2.35 22.83 -13.48
C ARG A 43 3.03 24.05 -14.10
N SER A 44 4.36 24.10 -14.08
CA SER A 44 5.14 25.15 -14.75
C SER A 44 5.02 25.07 -16.27
N GLN A 45 5.04 23.84 -16.81
CA GLN A 45 5.00 23.56 -18.25
C GLN A 45 3.59 23.54 -18.82
N TYR A 46 2.60 23.09 -18.04
CA TYR A 46 1.22 22.91 -18.51
C TYR A 46 0.24 23.71 -17.64
N PRO A 47 -0.31 24.83 -18.15
CA PRO A 47 -1.30 25.62 -17.42
C PRO A 47 -2.55 24.84 -17.01
N SER A 48 -2.98 23.84 -17.80
CA SER A 48 -4.13 22.99 -17.49
C SER A 48 -3.95 22.10 -16.26
N LEU A 49 -2.72 21.92 -15.77
CA LEU A 49 -2.43 21.19 -14.52
C LEU A 49 -2.54 22.07 -13.27
N ARG A 50 -2.76 23.38 -13.42
CA ARG A 50 -2.91 24.34 -12.31
C ARG A 50 -4.32 24.30 -11.69
N ILE A 51 -4.81 23.08 -11.50
CA ILE A 51 -6.07 22.76 -10.85
C ILE A 51 -5.79 22.13 -9.48
N PRO A 52 -6.74 22.16 -8.52
CA PRO A 52 -6.64 21.39 -7.29
C PRO A 52 -6.42 19.90 -7.58
N LEU A 53 -5.39 19.33 -6.98
CA LEU A 53 -5.04 17.91 -7.06
C LEU A 53 -5.13 17.33 -5.64
N CYS A 54 -5.83 16.22 -5.48
CA CYS A 54 -5.94 15.52 -4.20
C CYS A 54 -5.77 14.02 -4.42
N VAL A 55 -5.11 13.35 -3.47
CA VAL A 55 -4.94 11.89 -3.48
C VAL A 55 -5.69 11.30 -2.30
N ILE A 56 -6.52 10.29 -2.55
CA ILE A 56 -7.08 9.43 -1.51
C ILE A 56 -6.24 8.16 -1.47
N PRO A 57 -5.44 7.95 -0.41
CA PRO A 57 -4.63 6.75 -0.24
C PRO A 57 -5.51 5.49 -0.20
N CYS A 58 -5.33 4.61 -1.18
CA CYS A 58 -6.08 3.37 -1.33
C CYS A 58 -5.13 2.26 -1.77
N THR A 59 -4.71 1.44 -0.80
CA THR A 59 -3.78 0.33 -0.98
C THR A 59 -3.84 -0.58 0.25
N ILE A 60 -3.62 -1.88 0.07
CA ILE A 60 -3.52 -2.82 1.19
C ILE A 60 -2.23 -2.62 1.99
N SER A 61 -1.15 -2.17 1.33
CA SER A 61 0.19 -2.12 1.92
C SER A 61 0.39 -1.01 2.95
N ASN A 62 -0.54 -0.05 3.04
CA ASN A 62 -0.39 1.16 3.85
C ASN A 62 0.95 1.91 3.66
N ASN A 63 1.47 1.91 2.43
CA ASN A 63 2.78 2.44 2.09
C ASN A 63 2.74 3.82 1.44
N VAL A 64 1.66 4.57 1.61
CA VAL A 64 1.51 5.92 1.03
C VAL A 64 2.03 6.96 2.03
N PRO A 65 3.05 7.75 1.68
CA PRO A 65 3.58 8.78 2.57
C PRO A 65 2.52 9.84 2.91
N GLY A 66 2.56 10.35 4.14
CA GLY A 66 1.70 11.44 4.60
C GLY A 66 0.36 11.02 5.19
N THR A 67 0.04 9.73 5.21
CA THR A 67 -1.11 9.18 5.95
C THR A 67 -0.67 8.03 6.86
N SER A 68 -1.35 7.87 7.99
CA SER A 68 -1.17 6.70 8.87
C SER A 68 -2.02 5.51 8.42
N ILE A 69 -3.03 5.73 7.58
CA ILE A 69 -3.94 4.69 7.09
C ILE A 69 -4.28 4.88 5.61
N SER A 70 -4.38 3.77 4.89
CA SER A 70 -4.91 3.71 3.52
C SER A 70 -6.17 2.88 3.47
N LEU A 71 -7.09 3.26 2.58
CA LEU A 71 -8.28 2.47 2.29
C LEU A 71 -7.86 1.06 1.82
N GLY A 72 -8.51 0.05 2.40
CA GLY A 72 -8.24 -1.37 2.13
C GLY A 72 -7.20 -2.01 3.05
N SER A 73 -6.42 -1.24 3.82
CA SER A 73 -5.44 -1.81 4.77
C SER A 73 -6.10 -2.58 5.91
N ASP A 74 -7.17 -2.04 6.50
CA ASP A 74 -7.96 -2.72 7.56
C ASP A 74 -8.60 -4.03 7.06
N THR A 75 -9.20 -4.01 5.87
CA THR A 75 -9.76 -5.21 5.26
C THR A 75 -8.69 -6.27 5.06
N ALA A 76 -7.49 -5.89 4.59
CA ALA A 76 -6.38 -6.82 4.42
C ALA A 76 -5.90 -7.42 5.75
N VAL A 77 -5.79 -6.62 6.81
CA VAL A 77 -5.41 -7.12 8.15
C VAL A 77 -6.43 -8.13 8.65
N ASN A 78 -7.73 -7.82 8.56
CA ASN A 78 -8.79 -8.73 9.01
C ASN A 78 -8.77 -10.07 8.25
N GLU A 79 -8.58 -10.03 6.93
CA GLU A 79 -8.45 -11.26 6.12
C GLU A 79 -7.22 -12.09 6.51
N ILE A 80 -6.06 -11.45 6.74
CA ILE A 80 -4.86 -12.15 7.20
C ILE A 80 -5.11 -12.81 8.57
N CYS A 81 -5.72 -12.09 9.52
CA CYS A 81 -6.06 -12.65 10.83
C CYS A 81 -6.98 -13.87 10.71
N ALA A 82 -8.03 -13.77 9.88
CA ALA A 82 -8.97 -14.88 9.67
C ALA A 82 -8.28 -16.12 9.06
N VAL A 83 -7.27 -15.93 8.20
CA VAL A 83 -6.46 -17.02 7.65
C VAL A 83 -5.54 -17.62 8.73
N ILE A 84 -4.87 -16.79 9.53
CA ILE A 84 -4.01 -17.25 10.61
C ILE A 84 -4.81 -18.06 11.63
N ASP A 85 -6.02 -17.64 12.00
CA ASP A 85 -6.88 -18.37 12.93
C ASP A 85 -7.24 -19.77 12.42
N LYS A 86 -7.56 -19.90 11.12
CA LYS A 86 -7.82 -21.21 10.49
C LYS A 86 -6.57 -22.11 10.52
N ILE A 87 -5.39 -21.53 10.29
CA ILE A 87 -4.11 -22.25 10.34
C ILE A 87 -3.81 -22.70 11.78
N LYS A 88 -4.00 -21.83 12.77
CA LYS A 88 -3.81 -22.14 14.20
C LYS A 88 -4.74 -23.25 14.69
N GLN A 89 -5.99 -23.27 14.22
CA GLN A 89 -6.93 -24.36 14.51
C GLN A 89 -6.40 -25.71 13.99
N SER A 90 -5.85 -25.74 12.77
CA SER A 90 -5.20 -26.93 12.21
C SER A 90 -3.95 -27.36 12.99
N ALA A 91 -3.12 -26.39 13.40
CA ALA A 91 -1.94 -26.63 14.23
C ALA A 91 -2.31 -27.27 15.58
N THR A 92 -3.39 -26.80 16.22
CA THR A 92 -3.83 -27.30 17.54
C THR A 92 -4.24 -28.78 17.49
N GLY A 93 -4.78 -29.25 16.36
CA GLY A 93 -5.10 -30.67 16.14
C GLY A 93 -3.87 -31.57 16.01
N THR A 94 -2.68 -31.02 15.75
CA THR A 94 -1.43 -31.77 15.55
C THR A 94 -0.29 -31.17 16.37
N LYS A 95 0.05 -31.78 17.51
CA LYS A 95 1.07 -31.27 18.42
C LYS A 95 2.43 -31.05 17.72
N LYS A 96 3.17 -30.03 18.15
CA LYS A 96 4.54 -29.68 17.68
C LYS A 96 4.62 -29.27 16.20
N ARG A 97 3.76 -28.36 15.76
CA ARG A 97 3.79 -27.80 14.40
C ARG A 97 3.91 -26.28 14.46
N VAL A 98 4.78 -25.73 13.61
CA VAL A 98 4.96 -24.29 13.38
C VAL A 98 4.56 -23.99 11.94
N PHE A 99 3.93 -22.84 11.72
CA PHE A 99 3.59 -22.34 10.40
C PHE A 99 4.31 -21.02 10.14
N ILE A 100 4.85 -20.87 8.93
CA ILE A 100 5.39 -19.61 8.44
C ILE A 100 4.37 -19.06 7.44
N VAL A 101 3.91 -17.83 7.67
CA VAL A 101 2.91 -17.17 6.84
C VAL A 101 3.55 -15.94 6.20
N GLU A 102 3.62 -15.93 4.87
CA GLU A 102 4.08 -14.77 4.11
C GLU A 102 2.91 -13.80 3.87
N THR A 103 3.07 -12.54 4.24
CA THR A 103 2.08 -11.49 4.01
C THR A 103 2.50 -10.56 2.87
N MET A 104 1.51 -9.96 2.21
CA MET A 104 1.76 -8.84 1.28
C MET A 104 2.26 -7.60 2.05
N GLY A 105 2.67 -6.55 1.32
CA GLY A 105 3.14 -5.29 1.93
C GLY A 105 4.33 -4.67 1.19
N GLY A 106 5.04 -5.47 0.39
CA GLY A 106 6.27 -5.03 -0.26
C GLY A 106 7.33 -4.72 0.80
N TYR A 107 7.87 -3.50 0.77
CA TYR A 107 8.84 -3.01 1.76
C TYR A 107 8.20 -2.32 2.97
N CYS A 108 6.89 -2.50 3.17
CA CYS A 108 6.18 -1.97 4.33
C CYS A 108 5.62 -3.13 5.16
N GLY A 109 6.17 -3.30 6.36
CA GLY A 109 5.83 -4.33 7.34
C GLY A 109 4.51 -4.11 8.07
N TYR A 110 3.69 -3.13 7.68
CA TYR A 110 2.43 -2.79 8.35
C TYR A 110 1.48 -3.98 8.48
N LEU A 111 1.25 -4.71 7.38
CA LEU A 111 0.36 -5.88 7.37
C LEU A 111 0.91 -7.01 8.23
N ALA A 112 2.21 -7.33 8.08
CA ALA A 112 2.88 -8.36 8.87
C ALA A 112 2.79 -8.05 10.38
N THR A 113 3.16 -6.84 10.77
CA THR A 113 3.23 -6.41 12.18
C THR A 113 1.84 -6.43 12.83
N LEU A 114 0.84 -5.79 12.22
CA LEU A 114 -0.48 -5.70 12.82
C LEU A 114 -1.22 -7.03 12.82
N SER A 115 -1.10 -7.81 11.75
CA SER A 115 -1.73 -9.14 11.70
C SER A 115 -1.11 -10.10 12.71
N ALA A 116 0.22 -10.07 12.88
CA ALA A 116 0.91 -10.85 13.91
C ALA A 116 0.47 -10.47 15.32
N LEU A 117 0.38 -9.16 15.62
CA LEU A 117 -0.10 -8.67 16.90
C LEU A 117 -1.56 -9.11 17.17
N ALA A 118 -2.44 -8.93 16.18
CA ALA A 118 -3.87 -9.22 16.32
C ALA A 118 -4.16 -10.73 16.41
N SER A 119 -3.40 -11.56 15.70
CA SER A 119 -3.57 -13.02 15.68
C SER A 119 -2.72 -13.75 16.73
N GLY A 120 -1.86 -13.04 17.48
CA GLY A 120 -0.97 -13.62 18.48
C GLY A 120 0.04 -14.58 17.85
N ALA A 121 0.72 -14.15 16.78
CA ALA A 121 1.85 -14.87 16.22
C ALA A 121 3.09 -14.71 17.12
N ASP A 122 3.94 -15.74 17.18
CA ASP A 122 5.13 -15.73 18.03
C ASP A 122 6.18 -14.71 17.57
N ASN A 123 6.34 -14.54 16.25
CA ASN A 123 7.29 -13.60 15.64
C ASN A 123 6.71 -12.99 14.36
N ALA A 124 7.11 -11.75 14.05
CA ALA A 124 6.81 -11.06 12.81
C ALA A 124 8.10 -10.55 12.16
N TYR A 125 8.41 -11.03 10.97
CA TYR A 125 9.61 -10.60 10.23
C TYR A 125 9.21 -9.53 9.22
N ILE A 126 9.85 -8.36 9.30
CA ILE A 126 9.54 -7.19 8.47
C ILE A 126 10.79 -6.60 7.84
N PHE A 127 10.62 -5.80 6.80
CA PHE A 127 11.74 -5.17 6.09
C PHE A 127 12.45 -4.12 6.95
N GLU A 128 11.69 -3.45 7.81
CA GLU A 128 12.15 -2.38 8.69
C GLU A 128 13.11 -2.88 9.79
N GLU A 129 13.11 -4.18 10.08
CA GLU A 129 13.96 -4.80 11.10
C GLU A 129 14.87 -5.87 10.49
N GLN A 130 16.18 -5.76 10.73
CA GLN A 130 17.13 -6.74 10.21
C GLN A 130 17.00 -8.08 10.92
N VAL A 131 16.68 -9.13 10.16
CA VAL A 131 16.66 -10.49 10.66
C VAL A 131 18.07 -11.08 10.60
N LEU A 132 18.68 -11.27 11.77
CA LEU A 132 19.93 -12.00 11.92
C LEU A 132 19.64 -13.50 12.09
N MET A 133 20.54 -14.36 11.62
CA MET A 133 20.39 -15.82 11.72
C MET A 133 20.22 -16.31 13.18
N LEU A 134 20.75 -15.56 14.14
CA LEU A 134 20.60 -15.82 15.58
C LEU A 134 19.16 -15.61 16.09
N VAL A 135 18.37 -14.75 15.43
CA VAL A 135 17.02 -14.36 15.86
C VAL A 135 15.94 -15.32 15.32
N ILE A 136 16.30 -16.21 14.39
CA ILE A 136 15.37 -17.17 13.75
C ILE A 136 15.21 -18.47 14.57
N LEU A 137 16.10 -18.74 15.54
CA LEU A 137 16.15 -19.96 16.36
C LEU A 137 15.68 -19.71 17.79
#